data_AF-A0A354IYM4-F1
#
_entry.id   AF-A0A354IYM4-F1
#
_cell.length_a   1.000
_cell.length_b   1.000
_cell.length_c   1.000
_cell.angle_alpha   90.00
_cell.angle_beta   90.00
_cell.angle_gamma   90.00
#
_symmetry.space_group_name_H-M   'P 1'
#
loop_
_entity.id
_entity.type
_entity.pdbx_description
1 polymer ?
#
loop_
_entity_poly.entity_id
_entity_poly.type
_entity_poly.pdbx_seq_one_letter_code
_entity_poly.pdbx_strand_id
1 'polypeptide(L)'
;MAGLKRALIGLVLAGCAGMAAAQSLPAPSRTMYKCTANKVTSYSDKPCLGAERLTVTPTRGVNKLSGTERIGKDVQDERIREMWADAFQPVTGMTREEYEVYRRRFKLSTAAKQECRQLDPTLLQLEAMEKAADKTARPTIQRDLFTLRQRFTELRC
;
A
#
# COMPACT_ATOMS: atom_id res chain seq x y z
N MET A 1 64.61 -28.72 34.70
CA MET A 1 64.55 -27.25 34.87
C MET A 1 63.89 -26.70 33.61
N ALA A 2 62.56 -26.52 33.64
CA ALA A 2 61.87 -25.26 33.93
C ALA A 2 61.69 -24.39 32.67
N GLY A 3 60.46 -23.87 32.46
CA GLY A 3 60.15 -22.79 31.52
C GLY A 3 59.21 -23.18 30.36
N LEU A 4 57.88 -23.15 30.47
CA LEU A 4 56.97 -21.98 30.57
C LEU A 4 56.57 -21.38 29.19
N LYS A 5 55.37 -21.79 28.74
CA LYS A 5 54.28 -21.04 28.07
C LYS A 5 54.62 -20.07 26.93
N ARG A 6 53.87 -20.19 25.82
CA ARG A 6 52.98 -19.12 25.34
C ARG A 6 51.94 -19.61 24.33
N ALA A 7 50.70 -19.30 24.68
CA ALA A 7 49.48 -19.53 23.91
C ALA A 7 49.39 -18.54 22.74
N LEU A 8 48.87 -19.00 21.61
CA LEU A 8 48.29 -18.16 20.57
C LEU A 8 46.83 -18.57 20.41
N ILE A 9 45.98 -17.86 21.14
CA ILE A 9 44.53 -17.89 21.04
C ILE A 9 44.17 -17.13 19.76
N GLY A 10 43.73 -17.85 18.73
CA GLY A 10 43.13 -17.26 17.53
C GLY A 10 41.75 -16.71 17.86
N LEU A 11 41.65 -15.39 17.96
CA LEU A 11 40.40 -14.66 18.16
C LEU A 11 39.60 -14.66 16.84
N VAL A 12 38.59 -15.53 16.72
CA VAL A 12 37.61 -15.50 15.63
C VAL A 12 36.65 -14.34 15.88
N LEU A 13 36.87 -13.21 15.19
CA LEU A 13 35.92 -12.12 15.08
C LEU A 13 34.77 -12.54 14.15
N ALA A 14 33.79 -13.23 14.70
CA ALA A 14 32.48 -13.42 14.08
C ALA A 14 31.70 -12.10 14.16
N GLY A 15 31.93 -11.23 13.17
CA GLY A 15 31.13 -10.02 12.97
C GLY A 15 29.74 -10.40 12.48
N CYS A 16 28.79 -10.51 13.40
CA CYS A 16 27.37 -10.52 13.08
C CYS A 16 26.98 -9.15 12.52
N ALA A 17 27.11 -8.98 11.20
CA ALA A 17 26.45 -7.90 10.48
C ALA A 17 24.93 -8.14 10.55
N GLY A 18 24.29 -7.58 11.58
CA GLY A 18 22.84 -7.50 11.65
C GLY A 18 22.33 -6.71 10.45
N MET A 19 21.74 -7.42 9.48
CA MET A 19 20.94 -6.80 8.42
C MET A 19 19.80 -6.05 9.10
N ALA A 20 19.93 -4.73 9.23
CA ALA A 20 18.80 -3.85 9.47
C ALA A 20 17.89 -3.96 8.25
N ALA A 21 16.90 -4.85 8.32
CA ALA A 21 15.78 -4.85 7.40
C ALA A 21 15.06 -3.52 7.61
N ALA A 22 15.43 -2.52 6.79
CA ALA A 22 14.66 -1.30 6.64
C ALA A 22 13.24 -1.71 6.29
N GLN A 23 12.32 -1.57 7.25
CA GLN A 23 10.91 -1.75 7.02
C GLN A 23 10.50 -0.68 6.02
N SER A 24 10.47 -1.00 4.72
CA SER A 24 9.94 -0.11 3.72
C SER A 24 8.43 -0.03 3.95
N LEU A 25 8.03 0.94 4.76
CA LEU A 25 6.62 1.24 4.93
C LEU A 25 6.09 1.64 3.55
N PRO A 26 4.99 1.01 3.08
CA PRO A 26 4.40 1.39 1.82
C PRO A 26 4.02 2.87 1.87
N ALA A 27 4.26 3.60 0.77
CA ALA A 27 4.02 5.04 0.77
C ALA A 27 2.56 5.35 1.19
N PRO A 28 2.32 6.32 2.08
CA PRO A 28 1.08 6.44 2.84
C PRO A 28 -0.14 6.96 2.07
N SER A 29 -0.05 7.13 0.75
CA SER A 29 -1.18 7.45 -0.14
C SER A 29 -1.65 6.24 -0.96
N ARG A 30 -1.66 5.05 -0.36
CA ARG A 30 -1.93 3.78 -1.05
C ARG A 30 -3.12 3.03 -0.47
N THR A 31 -3.82 2.32 -1.36
CA THR A 31 -4.71 1.22 -0.98
C THR A 31 -3.88 0.16 -0.26
N MET A 32 -4.22 -0.12 0.99
CA MET A 32 -3.63 -1.15 1.82
C MET A 32 -4.61 -2.29 2.03
N TYR A 33 -4.09 -3.48 2.27
CA TYR A 33 -4.86 -4.66 2.60
C TYR A 33 -4.55 -5.08 4.03
N LYS A 34 -5.60 -5.25 4.83
CA LYS A 34 -5.52 -5.79 6.18
C LYS A 34 -5.72 -7.30 6.12
N CYS A 35 -4.64 -8.04 6.36
CA CYS A 35 -4.61 -9.51 6.34
C CYS A 35 -4.66 -10.04 7.77
N THR A 36 -5.61 -10.91 8.10
CA THR A 36 -5.67 -11.59 9.40
C THR A 36 -5.31 -13.06 9.22
N ALA A 37 -4.08 -13.44 9.59
CA ALA A 37 -3.61 -14.83 9.55
C ALA A 37 -3.20 -15.28 10.96
N ASN A 38 -3.71 -16.42 11.43
CA ASN A 38 -3.37 -17.00 12.74
C ASN A 38 -3.51 -16.02 13.93
N LYS A 39 -4.57 -15.18 13.93
CA LYS A 39 -4.81 -14.12 14.92
C LYS A 39 -3.80 -12.96 14.91
N VAL A 40 -2.88 -12.92 13.94
CA VAL A 40 -1.97 -11.80 13.72
C VAL A 40 -2.51 -10.95 12.57
N THR A 41 -2.68 -9.65 12.81
CA THR A 41 -3.09 -8.69 11.78
C THR A 41 -1.84 -8.09 11.14
N SER A 42 -1.68 -8.27 9.83
CA SER A 42 -0.61 -7.66 9.05
C SER A 42 -1.21 -6.69 8.03
N TYR A 43 -0.55 -5.55 7.82
CA TYR A 43 -0.91 -4.58 6.79
C TYR A 43 0.08 -4.72 5.65
N SER A 44 -0.41 -4.95 4.44
CA SER A 44 0.42 -5.09 3.23
C SER A 44 -0.15 -4.26 2.09
N ASP A 45 0.71 -3.85 1.17
CA ASP A 45 0.36 -3.26 -0.11
C ASP A 45 -0.08 -4.30 -1.15
N LYS A 46 0.08 -5.60 -0.86
CA LYS A 46 -0.32 -6.71 -1.73
C LYS A 46 -1.64 -7.32 -1.26
N PRO A 47 -2.53 -7.72 -2.18
CA PRO A 47 -3.76 -8.39 -1.83
C PRO A 47 -3.47 -9.75 -1.18
N CYS A 48 -4.26 -10.12 -0.18
CA CYS A 48 -4.22 -11.42 0.48
C CYS A 48 -5.63 -12.01 0.57
N LEU A 49 -5.74 -13.31 0.87
CA LEU A 49 -7.03 -13.99 1.00
C LEU A 49 -7.81 -13.46 2.21
N GLY A 50 -9.06 -13.06 1.99
CA GLY A 50 -9.93 -12.52 3.02
C GLY A 50 -9.51 -11.15 3.56
N ALA A 51 -8.72 -10.40 2.80
CA ALA A 51 -8.28 -9.07 3.21
C ALA A 51 -9.41 -8.04 3.16
N GLU A 52 -9.40 -7.12 4.11
CA GLU A 52 -10.17 -5.89 3.99
C GLU A 52 -9.33 -4.82 3.25
N ARG A 53 -9.91 -4.23 2.20
CA ARG A 53 -9.30 -3.13 1.45
C ARG A 53 -9.48 -1.83 2.25
N LEU A 54 -8.37 -1.17 2.57
CA LEU A 54 -8.31 0.07 3.31
C LEU A 54 -7.70 1.16 2.42
N THR A 55 -8.43 2.26 2.23
CA THR A 55 -7.87 3.47 1.62
C THR A 55 -7.31 4.34 2.75
N VAL A 56 -6.01 4.60 2.74
CA VAL A 56 -5.36 5.41 3.78
C VAL A 56 -4.95 6.76 3.21
N THR A 57 -5.36 7.81 3.90
CA THR A 57 -4.96 9.18 3.67
C THR A 57 -3.83 9.53 4.65
N PRO A 58 -2.73 10.18 4.22
CA PRO A 58 -1.66 10.54 5.12
C PRO A 58 -2.15 11.55 6.17
N THR A 59 -1.60 11.43 7.39
CA THR A 59 -2.05 12.25 8.52
C THR A 59 -1.57 13.70 8.36
N ARG A 60 -2.51 14.63 8.39
CA ARG A 60 -2.25 16.09 8.36
C ARG A 60 -2.11 16.60 9.81
N GLY A 61 -1.04 16.20 10.50
CA GLY A 61 -0.78 16.58 11.89
C GLY A 61 -0.46 18.08 12.08
N VAL A 62 -0.20 18.49 13.34
CA VAL A 62 0.15 19.88 13.68
C VAL A 62 1.53 20.21 13.10
N ASN A 63 1.56 21.05 12.06
CA ASN A 63 2.78 21.38 11.32
C ASN A 63 3.44 22.70 11.73
N LYS A 64 2.86 23.44 12.70
CA LYS A 64 3.34 24.73 13.20
C LYS A 64 3.45 24.72 14.74
N LEU A 65 4.57 24.23 15.27
CA LEU A 65 4.87 24.28 16.71
C LEU A 65 6.14 25.07 17.06
N SER A 66 7.03 25.34 16.09
CA SER A 66 8.35 25.96 16.36
C SER A 66 8.68 27.15 15.45
N GLY A 67 7.67 27.92 15.02
CA GLY A 67 7.86 29.07 14.10
C GLY A 67 8.27 28.72 12.67
N THR A 68 8.49 27.43 12.38
CA THR A 68 8.82 26.90 11.05
C THR A 68 7.79 25.83 10.68
N GLU A 69 7.25 25.93 9.46
CA GLU A 69 6.29 24.96 8.94
C GLU A 69 7.04 23.72 8.43
N ARG A 70 6.83 22.57 9.07
CA ARG A 70 7.40 21.29 8.63
C ARG A 70 6.28 20.41 8.11
N ILE A 71 6.20 20.30 6.79
CA ILE A 71 5.26 19.40 6.10
C ILE A 71 6.04 18.16 5.68
N GLY A 72 5.53 16.97 6.03
CA GLY A 72 6.08 15.71 5.55
C GLY A 72 5.90 15.57 4.04
N LYS A 73 6.85 14.91 3.36
CA LYS A 73 6.84 14.74 1.90
C LYS A 73 5.52 14.19 1.37
N ASP A 74 4.92 13.21 2.05
CA ASP A 74 3.68 12.59 1.59
C ASP A 74 2.47 13.54 1.63
N VAL A 75 2.39 14.38 2.66
CA VAL A 75 1.35 15.42 2.78
C VAL A 75 1.59 16.51 1.75
N GLN A 76 2.85 16.86 1.47
CA GLN A 76 3.18 17.81 0.42
C GLN A 76 2.78 17.27 -0.96
N ASP A 77 3.11 16.01 -1.26
CA ASP A 77 2.76 15.35 -2.52
C ASP A 77 1.22 15.26 -2.67
N GLU A 78 0.47 14.98 -1.60
CA GLU A 78 -0.99 14.99 -1.59
C GLU A 78 -1.55 16.40 -1.89
N ARG A 79 -1.06 17.45 -1.21
CA ARG A 79 -1.50 18.83 -1.45
C ARG A 79 -1.28 19.28 -2.90
N ILE A 80 -0.15 18.90 -3.49
CA ILE A 80 0.13 19.19 -4.90
C ILE A 80 -0.91 18.52 -5.79
N ARG A 81 -1.28 17.27 -5.50
CA ARG A 81 -2.30 16.54 -6.28
C ARG A 81 -3.68 17.19 -6.19
N GLU A 82 -4.09 17.62 -4.99
CA GLU A 82 -5.35 18.35 -4.78
C GLU A 82 -5.37 19.66 -5.55
N MET A 83 -4.29 20.44 -5.47
CA MET A 83 -4.16 21.71 -6.19
C MET A 83 -4.30 21.52 -7.71
N TRP A 84 -3.68 20.49 -8.27
CA TRP A 84 -3.85 20.18 -9.70
C TRP A 84 -5.27 19.77 -10.05
N ALA A 85 -5.92 18.96 -9.21
CA ALA A 85 -7.30 18.57 -9.43
C ALA A 85 -8.23 19.79 -9.48
N ASP A 86 -8.09 20.71 -8.51
CA ASP A 86 -8.90 21.94 -8.44
C ASP A 86 -8.64 22.86 -9.64
N ALA A 87 -7.38 22.96 -10.07
CA ALA A 87 -7.00 23.78 -11.22
C ALA A 87 -7.58 23.24 -12.54
N PHE A 88 -7.70 21.91 -12.68
CA PHE A 88 -8.24 21.29 -13.89
C PHE A 88 -9.76 21.07 -13.85
N GLN A 89 -10.38 21.04 -12.66
CA GLN A 89 -11.83 20.87 -12.49
C GLN A 89 -12.68 21.76 -13.42
N PRO A 90 -12.45 23.08 -13.57
CA PRO A 90 -13.30 23.91 -14.44
C PRO A 90 -13.19 23.56 -15.92
N VAL A 91 -12.09 22.92 -16.34
CA VAL A 91 -11.85 22.53 -17.74
C VAL A 91 -12.33 21.11 -18.01
N THR A 92 -12.12 20.19 -17.06
CA THR A 92 -12.42 18.76 -17.24
C THR A 92 -13.77 18.35 -16.66
N GLY A 93 -14.32 19.12 -15.72
CA GLY A 93 -15.49 18.77 -14.91
C GLY A 93 -15.25 17.67 -13.88
N MET A 94 -14.02 17.12 -13.77
CA MET A 94 -13.72 15.97 -12.92
C MET A 94 -13.62 16.38 -11.44
N THR A 95 -14.10 15.52 -10.54
CA THR A 95 -13.82 15.66 -9.10
C THR A 95 -12.36 15.32 -8.78
N ARG A 96 -11.90 15.58 -7.55
CA ARG A 96 -10.54 15.26 -7.10
C ARG A 96 -10.25 13.76 -7.19
N GLU A 97 -11.21 12.93 -6.81
CA GLU A 97 -11.11 11.47 -6.82
C GLU A 97 -11.06 10.95 -8.25
N GLU A 98 -11.91 11.47 -9.13
CA GLU A 98 -11.92 11.14 -10.56
C GLU A 98 -10.62 11.55 -11.23
N TYR A 99 -10.11 12.74 -10.91
CA TYR A 99 -8.83 13.23 -11.41
C TYR A 99 -7.66 12.36 -10.93
N GLU A 100 -7.69 11.87 -9.68
CA GLU A 100 -6.68 10.94 -9.19
C GLU A 100 -6.71 9.60 -9.93
N VAL A 101 -7.90 9.04 -10.17
CA VAL A 101 -8.08 7.83 -10.99
C VAL A 101 -7.54 8.07 -12.40
N TYR A 102 -7.90 9.20 -13.02
CA TYR A 102 -7.43 9.60 -14.34
C TYR A 102 -5.90 9.71 -14.37
N ARG A 103 -5.29 10.41 -13.41
CA ARG A 103 -3.83 10.61 -13.31
C ARG A 103 -3.09 9.28 -13.18
N ARG A 104 -3.57 8.37 -12.31
CA ARG A 104 -2.97 7.03 -12.14
C ARG A 104 -3.01 6.24 -13.43
N ARG A 105 -4.15 6.28 -14.12
CA ARG A 105 -4.39 5.50 -15.34
C ARG A 105 -3.88 6.16 -16.61
N PHE A 106 -3.42 7.41 -16.55
CA PHE A 106 -3.03 8.18 -17.73
C PHE A 106 -2.01 7.45 -18.61
N LYS A 107 -1.01 6.82 -17.98
CA LYS A 107 0.09 6.08 -18.63
C LYS A 107 -0.29 4.66 -19.08
N LEU A 108 -1.48 4.16 -18.74
CA LEU A 108 -1.91 2.82 -19.13
C LEU A 108 -2.29 2.76 -20.61
N SER A 109 -2.11 1.59 -21.22
CA SER A 109 -2.60 1.32 -22.57
C SER A 109 -4.13 1.43 -22.63
N THR A 110 -4.68 1.69 -23.82
CA THR A 110 -6.14 1.78 -23.99
C THR A 110 -6.84 0.48 -23.57
N ALA A 111 -6.26 -0.68 -23.90
CA ALA A 111 -6.76 -1.97 -23.46
C ALA A 111 -6.77 -2.11 -21.92
N ALA A 112 -5.68 -1.75 -21.25
CA ALA A 112 -5.63 -1.78 -19.78
C ALA A 112 -6.62 -0.79 -19.14
N LYS A 113 -6.80 0.40 -19.72
CA LYS A 113 -7.82 1.37 -19.27
C LYS A 113 -9.23 0.80 -19.35
N GLN A 114 -9.56 0.09 -20.45
CA GLN A 114 -10.85 -0.55 -20.61
C GLN A 114 -11.05 -1.69 -19.62
N GLU A 115 -10.03 -2.52 -19.41
CA GLU A 115 -10.08 -3.61 -18.43
C GLU A 115 -10.29 -3.06 -17.00
N CYS A 116 -9.55 -2.01 -16.60
CA CYS A 116 -9.77 -1.36 -15.30
C CYS A 116 -11.23 -0.88 -15.13
N ARG A 117 -11.82 -0.28 -16.16
CA ARG A 117 -13.22 0.20 -16.12
C ARG A 117 -14.22 -0.93 -15.94
N GLN A 118 -13.93 -2.13 -16.47
CA GLN A 118 -14.76 -3.31 -16.30
C GLN A 118 -14.58 -3.96 -14.91
N LEU A 119 -13.35 -3.94 -14.39
CA LEU A 119 -13.01 -4.49 -13.08
C LEU A 119 -13.53 -3.63 -11.92
N ASP A 120 -13.57 -2.30 -12.05
CA ASP A 120 -14.02 -1.36 -11.01
C ASP A 120 -15.39 -1.74 -10.39
N PRO A 121 -16.49 -1.86 -11.16
CA PRO A 121 -17.80 -2.20 -10.59
C PRO A 121 -17.84 -3.63 -10.04
N THR A 122 -17.18 -4.57 -10.71
CA THR A 122 -17.12 -5.99 -10.31
C THR A 122 -16.46 -6.13 -8.93
N LEU A 123 -15.38 -5.38 -8.71
CA LEU A 123 -14.65 -5.39 -7.44
C LEU A 123 -15.53 -4.83 -6.31
N LEU A 124 -16.23 -3.71 -6.54
CA LEU A 124 -17.15 -3.14 -5.55
C LEU A 124 -18.31 -4.10 -5.21
N GLN A 125 -18.87 -4.75 -6.22
CA GLN A 125 -19.95 -5.71 -6.04
C GLN A 125 -19.50 -6.91 -5.20
N LEU A 126 -18.36 -7.52 -5.52
CA LEU A 126 -17.86 -8.67 -4.76
C LEU A 126 -17.44 -8.30 -3.34
N GLU A 127 -16.90 -7.09 -3.11
CA GLU A 127 -16.61 -6.59 -1.77
C GLU A 127 -17.90 -6.44 -0.94
N ALA A 128 -19.00 -5.97 -1.54
CA ALA A 128 -20.29 -5.91 -0.88
C ALA A 128 -20.85 -7.32 -0.60
N MET A 129 -20.72 -8.24 -1.57
CA MET A 129 -21.14 -9.63 -1.41
C MET A 129 -20.36 -10.35 -0.31
N GLU A 130 -19.03 -10.16 -0.20
CA GLU A 130 -18.22 -10.75 0.87
C GLU A 130 -18.70 -10.31 2.26
N LYS A 131 -18.99 -9.01 2.41
CA LYS A 131 -19.50 -8.42 3.66
C LYS A 131 -20.86 -8.99 4.04
N ALA A 132 -21.73 -9.22 3.06
CA ALA A 132 -23.07 -9.77 3.25
C ALA A 132 -23.10 -11.31 3.33
N ALA A 133 -22.06 -12.01 2.87
CA ALA A 133 -22.07 -13.45 2.72
C ALA A 133 -21.95 -14.21 4.04
N ASP A 134 -22.68 -15.33 4.10
CA ASP A 134 -22.59 -16.34 5.15
C ASP A 134 -21.27 -17.10 5.13
N LYS A 135 -20.96 -17.79 6.24
CA LYS A 135 -19.71 -18.53 6.44
C LYS A 135 -19.43 -19.60 5.36
N THR A 136 -20.45 -20.10 4.70
CA THR A 136 -20.34 -21.14 3.67
C THR A 136 -19.99 -20.57 2.29
N ALA A 137 -20.56 -19.43 1.91
CA ALA A 137 -20.33 -18.79 0.62
C ALA A 137 -19.11 -17.85 0.61
N ARG A 138 -18.73 -17.32 1.79
CA ARG A 138 -17.63 -16.37 1.95
C ARG A 138 -16.28 -16.86 1.40
N PRO A 139 -15.83 -18.12 1.60
CA PRO A 139 -14.54 -18.57 1.09
C PRO A 139 -14.44 -18.54 -0.44
N THR A 140 -15.52 -18.84 -1.15
CA THR A 140 -15.55 -18.77 -2.62
C THR A 140 -15.40 -17.32 -3.09
N ILE A 141 -16.21 -16.41 -2.52
CA ILE A 141 -16.16 -14.98 -2.84
C ILE A 141 -14.78 -14.38 -2.54
N GLN A 142 -14.14 -14.82 -1.45
CA GLN A 142 -12.79 -14.38 -1.09
C GLN A 142 -11.72 -14.80 -2.10
N ARG A 143 -11.86 -15.98 -2.71
CA ARG A 143 -10.94 -16.44 -3.77
C ARG A 143 -11.12 -15.61 -5.02
N ASP A 144 -12.36 -15.35 -5.41
CA ASP A 144 -12.68 -14.52 -6.58
C ASP A 144 -12.18 -13.08 -6.40
N LEU A 145 -12.38 -12.50 -5.22
CA LEU A 145 -11.85 -11.19 -4.85
C LEU A 145 -10.33 -11.14 -4.91
N PHE A 146 -9.65 -12.19 -4.42
CA PHE A 146 -8.20 -12.26 -4.47
C PHE A 146 -7.69 -12.25 -5.91
N THR A 147 -8.25 -13.07 -6.79
CA THR A 147 -7.87 -13.11 -8.21
C THR A 147 -8.10 -11.76 -8.89
N LEU A 148 -9.25 -11.11 -8.65
CA LEU A 148 -9.54 -9.80 -9.24
C LEU A 148 -8.63 -8.70 -8.71
N ARG A 149 -8.38 -8.65 -7.39
CA ARG A 149 -7.47 -7.65 -6.79
C ARG A 149 -6.03 -7.83 -7.25
N GLN A 150 -5.60 -9.07 -7.46
CA GLN A 150 -4.31 -9.35 -8.06
C GLN A 150 -4.23 -8.78 -9.48
N ARG A 151 -5.22 -9.07 -10.33
CA ARG A 151 -5.29 -8.54 -11.70
C ARG A 151 -5.34 -7.00 -11.73
N PHE A 152 -6.12 -6.40 -10.84
CA PHE A 152 -6.23 -4.95 -10.69
C PHE A 152 -4.87 -4.30 -10.36
N THR A 153 -4.12 -4.94 -9.46
CA THR A 153 -2.78 -4.49 -9.05
C THR A 153 -1.75 -4.67 -10.15
N GLU A 154 -1.80 -5.79 -10.89
CA GLU A 154 -0.93 -6.05 -12.06
C GLU A 154 -1.12 -5.01 -13.16
N LEU A 155 -2.37 -4.66 -13.47
CA LEU A 155 -2.71 -3.62 -14.45
C LEU A 155 -2.41 -2.20 -13.98
N ARG A 156 -2.11 -2.02 -12.68
CA ARG A 156 -1.97 -0.71 -12.02
C ARG A 156 -3.20 0.18 -12.22
N CYS A 157 -4.36 -0.47 -12.16
CA CYS A 157 -5.61 0.22 -11.89
C CYS A 157 -5.55 0.80 -10.45
#